data_AF-A0A7V2NJG8-F1
#
_entry.id   AF-A0A7V2NJG8-F1
#
_cell.length_a   1.000
_cell.length_b   1.000
_cell.length_c   1.000
_cell.angle_alpha   90.00
_cell.angle_beta   90.00
_cell.angle_gamma   90.00
#
_symmetry.space_group_name_H-M   'P 1'
#
loop_
_entity.id
_entity.type
_entity.pdbx_description
1 polymer ?
#
loop_
_entity_poly.entity_id
_entity_poly.type
_entity_poly.pdbx_seq_one_letter_code
_entity_poly.pdbx_strand_id
1 'polypeptide(L)' 'ETLYQGTPEDVYKQARYAIDAGVDIIGPECATPLSTPMDNLKAIVSAVHEGY' A
#
# COMPACT_ATOMS: atom_id res chain seq x y z
N GLU A 1 -5.34 3.05 8.28
CA GLU A 1 -4.39 3.61 9.28
C GLU A 1 -2.94 3.56 8.82
N THR A 2 -2.46 2.38 8.39
CA THR A 2 -1.07 2.12 7.95
C THR A 2 -0.55 3.09 6.91
N LEU A 3 -1.39 3.50 5.95
CA LEU A 3 -0.95 4.41 4.89
C LEU A 3 -0.52 5.78 5.45
N TYR A 4 -1.20 6.29 6.48
CA TYR A 4 -0.94 7.61 7.05
C TYR A 4 0.08 7.57 8.20
N GLN A 5 0.01 6.56 9.06
CA GLN A 5 0.80 6.51 10.31
C GLN A 5 1.92 5.45 10.29
N GLY A 6 1.90 4.53 9.33
CA GLY A 6 2.87 3.44 9.23
C GLY A 6 4.12 3.83 8.44
N THR A 7 5.03 2.87 8.34
CA THR A 7 6.23 2.97 7.51
C THR A 7 5.97 2.44 6.09
N PRO A 8 6.83 2.77 5.11
CA PRO A 8 6.74 2.18 3.76
C PRO A 8 6.79 0.64 3.79
N GLU A 9 7.54 0.05 4.74
CA GLU A 9 7.63 -1.40 4.89
C GLU A 9 6.30 -2.01 5.39
N ASP A 10 5.61 -1.34 6.31
CA ASP A 10 4.29 -1.79 6.78
C ASP A 10 3.25 -1.75 5.66
N VAL A 11 3.27 -0.67 4.87
CA VAL A 11 2.37 -0.51 3.71
C VAL A 11 2.66 -1.58 2.65
N TYR A 12 3.93 -1.83 2.38
CA TYR A 12 4.35 -2.90 1.46
C TYR A 12 3.83 -4.26 1.93
N LYS A 13 4.03 -4.63 3.20
CA LYS A 13 3.57 -5.92 3.77
C LYS A 13 2.05 -6.07 3.68
N GLN A 14 1.31 -5.00 3.96
CA GLN A 14 -0.16 -5.04 3.82
C GLN A 14 -0.62 -5.16 2.37
N ALA A 15 0.01 -4.45 1.44
CA ALA A 15 -0.28 -4.59 0.02
C ALA A 15 -0.01 -6.02 -0.45
N ARG A 16 1.11 -6.63 -0.04
CA ARG A 16 1.43 -8.04 -0.32
C ARG A 16 0.39 -9.00 0.27
N TYR A 17 -0.02 -8.79 1.52
CA TYR A 17 -1.08 -9.58 2.13
C TYR A 17 -2.39 -9.54 1.32
N ALA A 18 -2.79 -8.36 0.84
CA ALA A 18 -4.00 -8.23 0.01
C ALA A 18 -3.86 -8.93 -1.35
N ILE A 19 -2.68 -8.84 -1.99
CA ILE A 19 -2.36 -9.55 -3.23
C ILE A 19 -2.45 -11.06 -3.00
N ASP A 20 -1.81 -11.58 -1.95
CA ASP A 20 -1.79 -13.01 -1.62
C ASP A 20 -3.20 -13.53 -1.25
N ALA A 21 -4.08 -12.65 -0.76
CA ALA A 21 -5.49 -12.94 -0.51
C ALA A 21 -6.37 -12.91 -1.78
N GLY A 22 -5.80 -12.58 -2.94
CA GLY A 22 -6.51 -12.57 -4.23
C GLY A 22 -7.25 -11.27 -4.55
N VAL A 23 -6.84 -10.14 -3.98
CA VAL A 23 -7.41 -8.83 -4.33
C VAL A 23 -6.85 -8.36 -5.68
N ASP A 24 -7.71 -8.17 -6.67
CA ASP A 24 -7.30 -7.79 -8.03
C ASP A 24 -6.88 -6.31 -8.15
N ILE A 25 -7.44 -5.42 -7.33
CA ILE A 25 -7.18 -3.99 -7.37
C ILE A 25 -6.67 -3.52 -6.01
N ILE A 26 -5.39 -3.13 -5.96
CA ILE A 26 -4.76 -2.62 -4.75
C ILE A 26 -4.74 -1.10 -4.78
N GLY A 27 -5.33 -0.48 -3.76
CA GLY A 27 -5.32 0.95 -3.57
C GLY A 27 -5.82 1.33 -2.17
N PRO A 28 -5.80 2.63 -1.84
CA PRO A 28 -6.37 3.11 -0.59
C PRO A 28 -7.87 2.79 -0.52
N GLU A 29 -8.34 2.25 0.61
CA GLU A 29 -9.75 1.89 0.82
C GLU A 29 -10.69 3.11 0.84
N CYS A 30 -10.14 4.29 1.18
CA CYS A 30 -10.87 5.53 1.41
C CYS A 30 -10.04 6.72 0.91
N ALA A 31 -10.52 7.93 1.16
CA ALA A 31 -9.79 9.15 0.87
C ALA A 31 -8.42 9.14 1.56
N THR A 32 -7.38 9.42 0.77
CA THR A 32 -6.02 9.55 1.26
C THR A 32 -5.79 10.99 1.75
N PRO A 33 -5.43 11.22 3.03
CA PRO A 33 -5.08 12.55 3.50
C PRO A 33 -3.93 13.18 2.69
N LEU A 34 -3.96 14.49 2.47
CA LEU A 34 -2.88 15.21 1.76
C LEU A 34 -1.54 15.14 2.49
N SER A 35 -1.55 14.90 3.80
CA SER A 35 -0.36 14.73 4.63
C SER A 35 0.21 13.30 4.59
N THR A 36 -0.38 12.40 3.80
CA THR A 36 0.13 11.02 3.66
C THR A 36 1.52 11.02 3.05
N PRO A 37 2.50 10.35 3.67
CA PRO A 37 3.85 10.27 3.12
C PRO A 37 3.85 9.67 1.70
N MET A 38 4.55 10.33 0.77
CA MET A 38 4.66 9.85 -0.61
C MET A 38 5.35 8.48 -0.70
N ASP A 39 6.28 8.18 0.20
CA ASP A 39 6.98 6.90 0.20
C ASP A 39 6.04 5.74 0.56
N ASN A 40 5.07 5.98 1.45
CA ASN A 40 4.01 5.02 1.77
C ASN A 40 3.14 4.73 0.53
N LEU A 41 2.78 5.76 -0.24
CA LEU A 41 2.03 5.57 -1.48
C LEU A 41 2.82 4.78 -2.53
N LYS A 42 4.11 5.09 -2.68
CA LYS A 42 5.00 4.35 -3.59
C LYS A 42 5.19 2.89 -3.17
N ALA A 43 5.16 2.59 -1.87
CA ALA A 43 5.26 1.23 -1.37
C ALA A 43 4.14 0.31 -1.89
N ILE A 44 2.91 0.84 -2.06
CA ILE A 44 1.81 0.11 -2.70
C ILE A 44 2.21 -0.29 -4.13
N VAL A 45 2.71 0.67 -4.90
CA VAL A 45 3.12 0.46 -6.31
C VAL A 45 4.25 -0.58 -6.39
N SER A 46 5.25 -0.46 -5.52
CA SER A 46 6.36 -1.43 -5.45
C SER A 46 5.86 -2.85 -5.15
N ALA A 47 4.94 -3.00 -4.19
CA ALA A 47 4.38 -4.30 -3.81
C ALA A 47 3.63 -5.00 -4.96
N VAL A 48 2.92 -4.21 -5.78
CA VAL A 48 2.20 -4.71 -6.96
C VAL A 48 3.16 -5.09 -8.08
N HIS A 49 4.16 -4.26 -8.38
CA HIS A 49 5.10 -4.50 -9.48
C HIS A 49 6.05 -5.68 -9.25
N GLU A 50 6.35 -6.05 -8.00
CA GLU A 50 7.26 -7.17 -7.71
C GLU A 50 6.71 -8.55 -8.15
N GLY A 51 5.41 -8.65 -8.41
CA GLY A 51 4.76 -9.89 -8.90
C GLY A 51 4.59 -9.99 -10.41
N TYR A 52 5.04 -9.01 -11.20
CA TYR A 52 4.95 -8.99 -12.67
C TYR A 52 6.26 -9.35 -13.36
#